data_AF-A0A914TC30-F1
#
_entry.id   AF-A0A914TC30-F1
#
_cell.length_a   1.000
_cell.length_b   1.000
_cell.length_c   1.000
_cell.angle_alpha   90.00
_cell.angle_beta   90.00
_cell.angle_gamma   90.00
#
_symmetry.space_group_name_H-M   'P 1'
#
loop_
_entity.id
_entity.type
_entity.pdbx_description
1 polymer ?
#
loop_
_entity_poly.entity_id
_entity_poly.type
_entity_poly.pdbx_seq_one_letter_code
_entity_poly.pdbx_strand_id
1 'polypeptide(L)'
;MKVYDYLLVDFYSSRCEWCRDLEPKYAKVATQLKEEGSVIKLAKVNDMKYPKVGATFNITHYPTLLFFYNGIPIIYDDKLSQVAIVRWVKKRQKFLPKENKSVEKIKDLIISDNVVIIGYFIKENTAGITKFYQLTTSFDDVPFGIIFDKNIAQTFNITEEGIVYYEGFTEDCKVFNETKIEIAGMNVLERKCRQ
;
A
#
# COMPACT_ATOMS: atom_id res chain seq x y z
N MET A 1 2.80 16.33 10.37
CA MET A 1 3.08 16.58 8.95
C MET A 1 2.01 15.84 8.13
N LYS A 2 0.86 16.47 7.87
CA LYS A 2 -0.17 15.93 6.95
C LYS A 2 -0.69 17.08 6.12
N VAL A 3 -0.03 17.35 5.00
CA VAL A 3 -0.44 18.39 4.04
C VAL A 3 -0.95 17.76 2.75
N TYR A 4 -0.50 16.54 2.41
CA TYR A 4 -0.94 15.81 1.22
C TYR A 4 -1.24 14.35 1.55
N ASP A 5 -2.37 13.85 1.05
CA ASP A 5 -2.78 12.46 1.24
C ASP A 5 -1.98 11.50 0.36
N TYR A 6 -1.58 11.94 -0.83
CA TYR A 6 -0.79 11.18 -1.80
C TYR A 6 0.45 11.97 -2.22
N LEU A 7 1.63 11.47 -1.86
CA LEU A 7 2.91 12.13 -2.14
C LEU A 7 3.94 11.11 -2.61
N LEU A 8 4.40 11.22 -3.86
CA LEU A 8 5.56 10.48 -4.34
C LEU A 8 6.81 11.32 -4.06
N VAL A 9 7.84 10.72 -3.46
CA VAL A 9 9.10 11.39 -3.13
C VAL A 9 10.26 10.65 -3.79
N ASP A 10 11.06 11.38 -4.57
CA ASP A 10 12.34 10.91 -5.11
C ASP A 10 13.49 11.23 -4.14
N PHE A 11 14.05 10.18 -3.52
CA PHE A 11 15.28 10.27 -2.75
C PHE A 11 16.46 10.08 -3.69
N TYR A 12 17.25 11.15 -3.85
CA TYR A 12 18.34 11.21 -4.79
C TYR A 12 19.64 11.72 -4.16
N SER A 13 20.74 11.45 -4.85
CA SER A 13 22.08 11.97 -4.54
C SER A 13 22.58 12.82 -5.69
N SER A 14 23.30 13.92 -5.40
CA SER A 14 23.85 14.81 -6.43
C SER A 14 24.99 14.19 -7.25
N ARG A 15 25.54 13.05 -6.82
CA ARG A 15 26.62 12.31 -7.52
C ARG A 15 26.13 11.05 -8.23
N CYS A 16 24.83 10.83 -8.31
CA CYS A 16 24.21 9.62 -8.87
C CYS A 16 23.83 9.83 -10.34
N GLU A 17 24.44 9.06 -11.25
CA GLU A 17 24.16 9.16 -12.69
C GLU A 17 22.73 8.76 -13.04
N TRP A 18 22.25 7.62 -12.53
CA TRP A 18 20.87 7.17 -12.73
C TRP A 18 19.82 8.17 -12.22
N CYS A 19 20.17 8.96 -11.20
CA CYS A 19 19.30 10.01 -10.68
C CYS A 19 19.19 11.18 -11.66
N ARG A 20 20.28 11.55 -12.36
CA ARG A 20 20.25 12.56 -13.43
C ARG A 20 19.39 12.09 -14.60
N ASP A 21 19.39 10.80 -14.91
CA ASP A 21 18.54 10.23 -15.96
C ASP A 21 17.05 10.19 -15.59
N LEU A 22 16.75 10.05 -14.29
CA LEU A 22 15.38 10.06 -13.77
C LEU A 22 14.79 11.47 -13.70
N GLU A 23 15.58 12.47 -13.32
CA GLU A 23 15.12 13.85 -13.10
C GLU A 23 14.23 14.41 -14.23
N PRO A 24 14.61 14.37 -15.53
CA PRO A 24 13.76 14.90 -16.60
C PRO A 24 12.48 14.08 -16.79
N LYS A 25 12.50 12.77 -16.53
CA LYS A 25 11.31 11.90 -16.60
C LYS A 25 10.36 12.23 -15.44
N TYR A 26 10.90 12.39 -14.23
CA TYR A 26 10.15 12.71 -13.02
C TYR A 26 9.48 14.10 -13.11
N ALA A 27 10.17 15.09 -13.69
CA ALA A 27 9.58 16.40 -13.96
C ALA A 27 8.40 16.33 -14.96
N LYS A 28 8.50 15.48 -15.99
CA LYS A 28 7.38 15.23 -16.92
C LYS A 28 6.20 14.54 -16.24
N VAL A 29 6.45 13.56 -15.36
CA VAL A 29 5.39 12.93 -14.54
C VAL A 29 4.67 14.00 -13.71
N ALA A 30 5.41 14.88 -13.04
CA ALA A 30 4.83 15.93 -12.20
C ALA A 30 3.97 16.91 -13.02
N THR A 31 4.44 17.28 -14.21
CA THR A 31 3.73 18.17 -15.14
C THR A 31 2.44 17.51 -15.62
N GLN A 32 2.53 16.27 -16.11
CA GLN A 32 1.39 15.50 -16.58
C GLN A 32 0.31 15.36 -15.48
N LEU A 33 0.69 14.94 -14.27
CA LEU A 33 -0.28 14.76 -13.18
C LEU A 33 -0.93 16.09 -12.75
N LYS A 34 -0.20 17.21 -12.85
CA LYS A 34 -0.73 18.54 -12.58
C LYS A 34 -1.75 18.96 -13.65
N GLU A 35 -1.45 18.75 -14.93
CA GLU A 35 -2.33 19.07 -16.06
C GLU A 35 -3.62 18.25 -16.03
N GLU A 36 -3.53 16.99 -15.61
CA GLU A 36 -4.69 16.10 -15.41
C GLU A 36 -5.50 16.43 -14.13
N GLY A 37 -5.10 17.43 -13.35
CA GLY A 37 -5.80 17.81 -12.11
C GLY A 37 -5.66 16.79 -10.97
N SER A 38 -4.62 15.95 -10.99
CA SER A 38 -4.41 14.92 -9.97
C SER A 38 -4.12 15.52 -8.58
N VAL A 39 -4.65 14.85 -7.56
CA VAL A 39 -4.34 15.15 -6.14
C VAL A 39 -2.95 14.67 -5.73
N ILE A 40 -2.33 13.79 -6.51
CA ILE A 40 -0.99 13.22 -6.24
C ILE A 40 0.06 14.31 -6.41
N LYS A 41 0.87 14.53 -5.36
CA LYS A 41 2.01 15.46 -5.41
C LYS A 41 3.32 14.72 -5.56
N LEU A 42 4.28 15.39 -6.19
CA LEU A 42 5.64 14.89 -6.37
C LEU A 42 6.61 15.80 -5.64
N ALA A 43 7.62 15.22 -5.00
CA ALA A 43 8.69 15.94 -4.34
C ALA A 43 10.02 15.21 -4.57
N LYS A 44 11.13 15.94 -4.36
CA LYS A 44 12.47 15.34 -4.37
C LYS A 44 13.24 15.74 -3.11
N VAL A 45 14.01 14.82 -2.57
CA VAL A 45 14.85 15.00 -1.39
C VAL A 45 16.28 14.63 -1.76
N ASN A 46 17.18 15.61 -1.63
CA ASN A 46 18.61 15.35 -1.75
C ASN A 46 19.12 14.77 -0.44
N ASP A 47 19.38 13.46 -0.43
CA ASP A 47 19.77 12.76 0.79
C ASP A 47 21.21 13.10 1.22
N MET A 48 22.07 13.56 0.30
CA MET A 48 23.39 14.09 0.69
C MET A 48 23.28 15.37 1.51
N LYS A 49 22.26 16.19 1.25
CA LYS A 49 22.01 17.44 2.00
C LYS A 49 21.18 17.18 3.26
N TYR A 50 20.31 16.18 3.23
CA TYR A 50 19.37 15.86 4.30
C TYR A 50 19.45 14.38 4.74
N PRO A 51 20.63 13.87 5.16
CA PRO A 51 20.85 12.45 5.48
C PRO A 51 19.97 11.97 6.64
N LYS A 52 19.54 12.93 7.49
CA LYS A 52 18.44 12.85 8.46
C LYS A 52 17.24 12.04 7.96
N VAL A 53 16.79 12.46 6.78
CA VAL A 53 15.50 12.09 6.20
C VAL A 53 15.61 10.72 5.54
N GLY A 54 16.64 10.47 4.71
CA GLY A 54 16.84 9.15 4.11
C GLY A 54 17.11 8.06 5.15
N ALA A 55 17.86 8.36 6.21
CA ALA A 55 18.07 7.42 7.31
C ALA A 55 16.77 7.01 8.01
N THR A 56 15.81 7.94 8.15
CA THR A 56 14.50 7.66 8.77
C THR A 56 13.70 6.63 7.97
N PHE A 57 13.87 6.62 6.65
CA PHE A 57 13.18 5.67 5.75
C PHE A 57 14.09 4.54 5.25
N ASN A 58 15.26 4.37 5.87
CA ASN A 58 16.24 3.35 5.52
C ASN A 58 16.62 3.35 4.02
N ILE A 59 16.82 4.54 3.44
CA ILE A 59 17.26 4.69 2.05
C ILE A 59 18.74 4.30 1.96
N THR A 60 19.03 3.24 1.21
CA THR A 60 20.39 2.69 1.07
C THR A 60 20.96 2.81 -0.34
N HIS A 61 20.11 3.04 -1.35
CA HIS A 61 20.50 3.20 -2.74
C HIS A 61 19.75 4.35 -3.41
N TYR A 62 20.26 4.82 -4.55
CA TYR A 62 19.65 5.91 -5.30
C TYR A 62 19.51 5.58 -6.78
N PRO A 63 18.45 6.06 -7.45
CA PRO A 63 17.30 6.76 -6.86
C PRO A 63 16.38 5.77 -6.10
N THR A 64 15.73 6.24 -5.03
CA THR A 64 14.65 5.49 -4.36
C THR A 64 13.38 6.32 -4.37
N LEU A 65 12.30 5.77 -4.91
CA LEU A 65 10.99 6.42 -4.89
C LEU A 65 10.15 5.84 -3.74
N LEU A 66 9.66 6.71 -2.86
CA LEU A 66 8.68 6.35 -1.84
C LEU A 66 7.35 7.04 -2.11
N PHE A 67 6.28 6.27 -2.16
CA PHE A 67 4.92 6.76 -2.24
C PHE A 67 4.30 6.79 -0.85
N PHE A 68 4.03 7.99 -0.36
CA PHE A 68 3.37 8.22 0.90
C PHE A 68 1.86 8.29 0.71
N TYR A 69 1.15 7.46 1.45
CA TYR A 69 -0.30 7.56 1.60
C TYR A 69 -0.65 7.79 3.06
N ASN A 70 -1.24 8.94 3.38
CA ASN A 70 -1.56 9.34 4.76
C ASN A 70 -0.35 9.32 5.72
N GLY A 71 0.87 9.50 5.18
CA GLY A 71 2.13 9.43 5.92
C GLY A 71 2.75 8.04 6.03
N ILE A 72 2.09 7.00 5.52
CA ILE A 72 2.62 5.64 5.45
C ILE A 72 3.46 5.50 4.19
N PRO A 73 4.77 5.19 4.28
CA PRO A 73 5.63 5.03 3.11
C PRO A 73 5.39 3.68 2.43
N ILE A 74 5.35 3.68 1.11
CA ILE A 74 5.28 2.49 0.25
C ILE A 74 6.43 2.59 -0.74
N ILE A 75 7.26 1.56 -0.80
CA ILE A 75 8.36 1.47 -1.74
C ILE A 75 7.79 1.27 -3.13
N TYR A 76 8.20 2.14 -4.04
CA TYR A 76 7.94 1.98 -5.46
C TYR A 76 8.84 0.89 -6.04
N ASP A 77 8.22 -0.08 -6.71
CA ASP A 77 8.84 -1.34 -7.13
C ASP A 77 8.71 -1.62 -8.64
N ASP A 78 8.34 -0.62 -9.44
CA ASP A 78 8.20 -0.74 -10.90
C ASP A 78 9.33 0.01 -11.65
N LYS A 79 9.27 0.05 -12.98
CA LYS A 79 10.26 0.69 -13.85
C LYS A 79 10.27 2.20 -13.68
N LEU A 80 11.45 2.81 -13.76
CA LEU A 80 11.65 4.26 -13.64
C LEU A 80 11.38 5.04 -14.95
N SER A 81 10.33 4.66 -15.67
CA SER A 81 9.87 5.37 -16.88
C SER A 81 8.68 6.27 -16.56
N GLN A 82 8.50 7.36 -17.31
CA GLN A 82 7.36 8.27 -17.12
C GLN A 82 6.01 7.52 -17.12
N VAL A 83 5.81 6.64 -18.10
CA VAL A 83 4.55 5.88 -18.26
C VAL A 83 4.33 4.93 -17.09
N ALA A 84 5.37 4.22 -16.66
CA ALA A 84 5.26 3.29 -15.52
C ALA A 84 4.94 4.04 -14.23
N ILE A 85 5.64 5.15 -13.94
CA ILE A 85 5.41 5.93 -12.72
C ILE A 85 3.98 6.46 -12.68
N VAL A 86 3.49 7.08 -13.77
CA VAL A 86 2.11 7.61 -13.84
C VAL A 86 1.09 6.49 -13.64
N ARG A 87 1.28 5.34 -14.32
CA ARG A 87 0.38 4.20 -14.19
C ARG A 87 0.36 3.68 -12.76
N TRP A 88 1.53 3.48 -12.17
CA TRP A 88 1.68 2.92 -10.83
C TRP A 88 1.03 3.82 -9.78
N VAL A 89 1.29 5.14 -9.78
CA VAL A 89 0.70 6.03 -8.75
C VAL A 89 -0.82 6.16 -8.88
N LYS A 90 -1.35 6.20 -10.10
CA LYS A 90 -2.81 6.22 -10.34
C LYS A 90 -3.46 4.92 -9.89
N LYS A 91 -2.80 3.79 -10.17
CA LYS A 91 -3.24 2.47 -9.71
C LYS A 91 -3.29 2.41 -8.19
N ARG A 92 -2.21 2.81 -7.51
CA ARG A 92 -2.16 2.84 -6.05
C ARG A 92 -3.25 3.74 -5.46
N GLN A 93 -3.48 4.93 -6.03
CA GLN A 93 -4.55 5.80 -5.57
C GLN A 93 -5.93 5.09 -5.52
N LYS A 94 -6.20 4.17 -6.45
CA LYS A 94 -7.46 3.41 -6.51
C LYS A 94 -7.52 2.24 -5.52
N PHE A 95 -6.45 1.46 -5.43
CA PHE A 95 -6.45 0.17 -4.72
C PHE A 95 -5.85 0.19 -3.32
N LEU A 96 -5.32 1.34 -2.87
CA LEU A 96 -4.78 1.43 -1.52
C LEU A 96 -5.87 1.20 -0.45
N PRO A 97 -5.53 0.49 0.64
CA PRO A 97 -6.46 0.21 1.72
C PRO A 97 -7.08 1.50 2.27
N LYS A 98 -8.41 1.50 2.43
CA LYS A 98 -9.13 2.59 3.09
C LYS A 98 -9.53 2.16 4.51
N GLU A 99 -9.41 3.09 5.46
CA GLU A 99 -9.87 2.86 6.84
C GLU A 99 -11.39 2.66 6.83
N ASN A 100 -11.81 1.50 7.32
CA ASN A 100 -13.22 1.16 7.48
C ASN A 100 -13.64 1.30 8.95
N LYS A 101 -14.68 2.11 9.18
CA LYS A 101 -15.23 2.42 10.50
C LYS A 101 -16.67 1.92 10.69
N SER A 102 -17.18 1.13 9.76
CA SER A 102 -18.54 0.57 9.82
C SER A 102 -18.51 -0.87 9.32
N VAL A 103 -19.29 -1.72 9.99
CA VAL A 103 -19.43 -3.15 9.68
C VAL A 103 -20.06 -3.33 8.30
N GLU A 104 -21.02 -2.48 7.94
CA GLU A 104 -21.72 -2.49 6.66
C GLU A 104 -20.74 -2.27 5.52
N LYS A 105 -19.88 -1.24 5.62
CA LYS A 105 -18.86 -0.96 4.59
C LYS A 105 -17.90 -2.13 4.39
N ILE A 106 -17.58 -2.85 5.45
CA ILE A 106 -16.70 -4.02 5.36
C ILE A 106 -17.43 -5.19 4.69
N LYS A 107 -18.69 -5.42 5.04
CA LYS A 107 -19.52 -6.43 4.36
C LYS A 107 -19.66 -6.10 2.88
N ASP A 108 -19.95 -4.85 2.54
CA ASP A 108 -20.04 -4.36 1.16
C ASP A 108 -18.72 -4.56 0.41
N LEU A 109 -17.58 -4.31 1.08
CA LEU A 109 -16.27 -4.56 0.49
C LEU A 109 -16.05 -6.06 0.23
N ILE A 110 -16.36 -6.93 1.20
CA ILE A 110 -16.20 -8.39 1.08
C ILE A 110 -17.02 -8.95 -0.09
N ILE A 111 -18.23 -8.43 -0.34
CA ILE A 111 -19.09 -8.89 -1.44
C ILE A 111 -18.80 -8.19 -2.78
N SER A 112 -17.93 -7.17 -2.79
CA SER A 112 -17.68 -6.38 -4.00
C SER A 112 -16.84 -7.12 -5.05
N ASP A 113 -16.11 -8.15 -4.64
CA ASP A 113 -15.22 -8.92 -5.50
C ASP A 113 -15.15 -10.38 -5.01
N ASN A 114 -14.66 -11.27 -5.87
CA ASN A 114 -14.44 -12.67 -5.52
C ASN A 114 -13.36 -12.81 -4.44
N VAL A 115 -12.41 -11.89 -4.43
CA VAL A 115 -11.25 -11.92 -3.55
C VAL A 115 -11.04 -10.57 -2.92
N VAL A 116 -11.00 -10.52 -1.58
CA VAL A 116 -10.86 -9.28 -0.81
C VAL A 116 -9.90 -9.51 0.35
N ILE A 117 -8.99 -8.57 0.58
CA ILE A 117 -8.03 -8.65 1.69
C ILE A 117 -8.34 -7.57 2.73
N ILE A 118 -8.47 -7.96 4.00
CA ILE A 118 -8.72 -7.05 5.11
C ILE A 118 -7.60 -7.17 6.13
N GLY A 119 -6.95 -6.05 6.44
CA GLY A 119 -6.01 -5.95 7.54
C GLY A 119 -6.68 -5.40 8.80
N TYR A 120 -6.43 -5.99 9.96
CA TYR A 120 -6.73 -5.39 11.26
C TYR A 120 -5.42 -5.09 11.99
N PHE A 121 -5.26 -3.84 12.41
CA PHE A 121 -4.07 -3.38 13.11
C PHE A 121 -4.45 -2.42 14.23
N ILE A 122 -3.59 -2.32 15.24
CA ILE A 122 -3.60 -1.27 16.23
C ILE A 122 -2.89 -0.05 15.60
N LYS A 123 -3.40 1.17 15.79
CA LYS A 123 -2.89 2.38 15.08
C LYS A 123 -1.42 2.67 15.36
N GLU A 124 -0.94 2.28 16.53
CA GLU A 124 0.43 2.43 16.99
C GLU A 124 1.39 1.44 16.30
N ASN A 125 0.89 0.34 15.73
CA ASN A 125 1.68 -0.67 15.01
C ASN A 125 2.04 -0.21 13.59
N THR A 126 2.84 0.85 13.52
CA THR A 126 3.27 1.47 12.26
C THR A 126 4.05 0.51 11.36
N ALA A 127 4.80 -0.43 11.94
CA ALA A 127 5.56 -1.43 11.19
C ALA A 127 4.65 -2.44 10.47
N GLY A 128 3.66 -3.02 11.17
CA GLY A 128 2.68 -3.94 10.59
C GLY A 128 1.85 -3.26 9.50
N ILE A 129 1.38 -2.05 9.78
CA ILE A 129 0.62 -1.23 8.81
C ILE A 129 1.47 -0.98 7.56
N THR A 130 2.72 -0.51 7.71
CA THR A 130 3.59 -0.22 6.57
C THR A 130 3.81 -1.46 5.69
N LYS A 131 4.04 -2.63 6.30
CA LYS A 131 4.17 -3.90 5.58
C LYS A 131 2.88 -4.29 4.84
N PHE A 132 1.71 -4.07 5.45
CA PHE A 132 0.43 -4.33 4.81
C PHE A 132 0.20 -3.44 3.59
N TYR A 133 0.50 -2.15 3.72
CA TYR A 133 0.44 -1.23 2.58
C TYR A 133 1.45 -1.59 1.48
N GLN A 134 2.65 -2.05 1.85
CA GLN A 134 3.62 -2.58 0.89
C GLN A 134 3.10 -3.83 0.17
N LEU A 135 2.45 -4.75 0.88
CA LEU A 135 1.90 -5.97 0.29
C LEU A 135 0.93 -5.66 -0.85
N THR A 136 0.23 -4.54 -0.78
CA THR A 136 -0.71 -4.14 -1.84
C THR A 136 -0.03 -3.97 -3.20
N THR A 137 1.29 -3.68 -3.26
CA THR A 137 1.99 -3.51 -4.54
C THR A 137 2.07 -4.81 -5.35
N SER A 138 2.06 -5.96 -4.67
CA SER A 138 2.06 -7.29 -5.29
C SER A 138 0.70 -7.71 -5.85
N PHE A 139 -0.38 -6.99 -5.51
CA PHE A 139 -1.73 -7.29 -5.95
C PHE A 139 -2.29 -6.15 -6.77
N ASP A 140 -2.70 -6.50 -7.98
CA ASP A 140 -2.95 -5.52 -9.01
C ASP A 140 -4.42 -5.19 -9.21
N ASP A 141 -5.33 -6.06 -8.75
CA ASP A 141 -6.78 -5.88 -8.88
C ASP A 141 -7.54 -6.49 -7.68
N VAL A 142 -6.90 -6.55 -6.51
CA VAL A 142 -7.56 -7.03 -5.28
C VAL A 142 -7.98 -5.82 -4.44
N PRO A 143 -9.26 -5.70 -4.04
CA PRO A 143 -9.68 -4.70 -3.07
C PRO A 143 -9.06 -4.95 -1.69
N PHE A 144 -8.52 -3.88 -1.09
CA PHE A 144 -7.99 -3.92 0.27
C PHE A 144 -8.83 -3.07 1.23
N GLY A 145 -9.08 -3.62 2.41
CA GLY A 145 -9.63 -2.91 3.57
C GLY A 145 -8.64 -2.86 4.71
N ILE A 146 -8.70 -1.80 5.53
CA ILE A 146 -8.01 -1.77 6.82
C ILE A 146 -8.96 -1.36 7.93
N ILE A 147 -8.88 -2.06 9.07
CA ILE A 147 -9.67 -1.84 10.27
C ILE A 147 -8.71 -1.50 11.41
N PHE A 148 -9.07 -0.49 12.20
CA PHE A 148 -8.34 -0.14 13.43
C PHE A 148 -9.18 -0.29 14.70
N ASP A 149 -10.51 -0.45 14.55
CA ASP A 149 -11.41 -0.61 15.69
C ASP A 149 -11.55 -2.10 16.02
N LYS A 150 -11.19 -2.44 17.25
CA LYS A 150 -11.27 -3.81 17.77
C LYS A 150 -12.70 -4.37 17.77
N ASN A 151 -13.71 -3.56 18.09
CA ASN A 151 -15.10 -4.02 18.16
C ASN A 151 -15.61 -4.40 16.76
N ILE A 152 -15.21 -3.63 15.75
CA ILE A 152 -15.53 -3.91 14.36
C ILE A 152 -14.82 -5.19 13.92
N ALA A 153 -13.51 -5.32 14.21
CA ALA A 153 -12.74 -6.52 13.89
C ALA A 153 -13.35 -7.79 14.51
N GLN A 154 -13.75 -7.72 15.78
CA GLN A 154 -14.40 -8.81 16.51
C GLN A 154 -15.73 -9.26 15.89
N THR A 155 -16.45 -8.36 15.20
CA THR A 155 -17.69 -8.73 14.47
C THR A 155 -17.42 -9.72 13.33
N PHE A 156 -16.18 -9.76 12.85
CA PHE A 156 -15.72 -10.70 11.82
C PHE A 156 -14.86 -11.84 12.40
N ASN A 157 -14.95 -12.06 13.72
CA ASN A 157 -14.11 -12.99 14.50
C ASN A 157 -12.61 -12.64 14.52
N ILE A 158 -12.21 -11.45 14.08
CA ILE A 158 -10.81 -11.03 14.10
C ILE A 158 -10.48 -10.52 15.50
N THR A 159 -9.72 -11.31 16.27
CA THR A 159 -9.39 -11.00 17.67
C THR A 159 -7.98 -10.46 17.86
N GLU A 160 -7.06 -10.73 16.94
CA GLU A 160 -5.65 -10.33 16.96
C GLU A 160 -5.28 -9.54 15.70
N GLU A 161 -4.24 -8.70 15.79
CA GLU A 161 -3.70 -7.99 14.62
C GLU A 161 -3.23 -8.97 13.53
N GLY A 162 -3.54 -8.66 12.28
CA GLY A 162 -3.21 -9.55 11.17
C GLY A 162 -3.91 -9.17 9.86
N ILE A 163 -3.72 -10.03 8.86
CA ILE A 163 -4.32 -9.90 7.54
C ILE A 163 -5.22 -11.10 7.34
N VAL A 164 -6.47 -10.85 6.96
CA VAL A 164 -7.46 -11.87 6.63
C VAL A 164 -7.80 -11.75 5.15
N TYR A 165 -7.87 -12.90 4.50
CA TYR A 165 -8.25 -13.03 3.09
C TYR A 165 -9.64 -13.64 3.00
N TYR A 166 -10.52 -13.00 2.24
CA TYR A 166 -11.87 -13.46 1.95
C TYR A 166 -11.94 -13.89 0.49
N GLU A 167 -12.41 -15.12 0.27
CA GLU A 167 -12.69 -15.67 -1.06
C GLU A 167 -14.15 -16.11 -1.11
N GLY A 168 -14.89 -15.53 -2.05
CA GLY A 168 -16.30 -15.81 -2.26
C GLY A 168 -16.50 -16.92 -3.27
N PHE A 169 -17.11 -18.03 -2.84
CA PHE A 169 -17.92 -18.88 -3.71
C PHE A 169 -19.38 -18.78 -3.21
N THR A 170 -20.25 -18.27 -4.10
CA THR A 170 -21.73 -18.19 -4.07
C THR A 170 -22.46 -18.64 -2.80
N GLU A 171 -23.34 -17.76 -2.29
CA GLU A 171 -24.44 -17.83 -1.28
C GLU A 171 -24.47 -18.88 -0.14
N ASP A 172 -23.81 -20.04 -0.22
CA ASP A 172 -23.89 -21.12 0.77
C ASP A 172 -22.55 -21.50 1.44
N CYS A 173 -21.47 -20.75 1.24
CA CYS A 173 -20.18 -21.00 1.92
C CYS A 173 -19.65 -19.76 2.64
N LYS A 174 -20.12 -19.53 3.88
CA LYS A 174 -19.48 -18.60 4.83
C LYS A 174 -18.60 -19.37 5.80
N VAL A 175 -17.47 -19.87 5.31
CA VAL A 175 -16.41 -20.42 6.16
C VAL A 175 -15.46 -19.28 6.54
N PHE A 176 -15.41 -18.97 7.84
CA PHE A 176 -14.41 -18.08 8.43
C PHE A 176 -13.12 -18.87 8.64
N ASN A 177 -12.10 -18.60 7.84
CA ASN A 177 -10.75 -19.11 8.07
C ASN A 177 -9.84 -17.94 8.46
N GLU A 178 -9.49 -17.86 9.74
CA GLU A 178 -8.43 -17.00 10.25
C GLU A 178 -7.09 -17.55 9.78
N THR A 179 -6.46 -16.88 8.81
CA THR A 179 -5.06 -17.16 8.47
C THR A 179 -4.23 -16.02 8.99
N LYS A 180 -3.55 -16.23 10.12
CA LYS A 180 -2.59 -15.26 10.66
C LYS A 180 -1.38 -15.21 9.72
N ILE A 181 -1.29 -14.17 8.89
CA ILE A 181 -0.11 -13.95 8.04
C ILE A 181 0.97 -13.27 8.89
N GLU A 182 1.85 -14.06 9.49
CA GLU A 182 3.14 -13.57 9.98
C GLU A 182 4.09 -13.42 8.79
N ILE A 183 4.50 -12.19 8.47
CA ILE A 183 5.46 -11.92 7.39
C ILE A 183 6.87 -12.22 7.92
N ALA A 184 7.23 -13.51 7.95
CA ALA A 184 8.59 -14.06 7.98
C ALA A 184 8.59 -15.57 7.62
N GLY A 185 8.65 -15.90 6.33
CA GLY A 185 8.92 -17.28 5.85
C GLY A 185 7.67 -18.11 5.56
N MET A 186 7.44 -18.34 4.27
CA MET A 186 6.28 -19.04 3.69
C MET A 186 6.15 -20.50 4.15
N ASN A 187 4.91 -20.91 4.42
CA ASN A 187 4.41 -22.23 4.03
C ASN A 187 2.91 -22.15 3.70
N VAL A 188 2.59 -22.63 2.50
CA VAL A 188 1.24 -22.73 1.93
C VAL A 188 0.78 -24.17 2.10
N LEU A 189 -0.41 -24.36 2.70
CA LEU A 189 -1.10 -25.65 2.68
C LEU A 189 -2.56 -25.45 2.28
N GLU A 190 -2.87 -25.95 1.09
CA GLU A 190 -4.23 -26.11 0.57
C GLU A 190 -5.05 -27.07 1.45
N ARG A 191 -6.33 -26.77 1.67
CA ARG A 191 -7.32 -27.82 1.93
C ARG A 191 -8.61 -27.58 1.15
N LYS A 192 -8.92 -28.59 0.34
CA LYS A 192 -10.14 -28.77 -0.45
C LYS A 192 -11.38 -28.81 0.45
N CYS A 193 -12.48 -28.19 -0.01
CA CYS A 193 -13.82 -28.56 0.44
C CYS A 193 -13.98 -30.08 0.33
N ARG A 194 -14.26 -30.75 1.45
CA ARG A 194 -14.85 -32.09 1.41
C ARG A 194 -16.29 -31.94 0.94
N GLN A 195 -16.67 -32.79 -0.02
CA GLN A 195 -18.03 -33.06 -0.43
C GLN A 195 -18.95 -33.34 0.76
#